data_AF-A0A845E2M5-F1
#
_entry.id   AF-A0A845E2M5-F1
#
_cell.length_a   1.000
_cell.length_b   1.000
_cell.length_c   1.000
_cell.angle_alpha   90.00
_cell.angle_beta   90.00
_cell.angle_gamma   90.00
#
_symmetry.space_group_name_H-M   'P 1'
#
loop_
_entity.id
_entity.type
_entity.pdbx_description
1 polymer ?
#
loop_
_entity_poly.entity_id
_entity_poly.type
_entity_poly.pdbx_seq_one_letter_code
_entity_poly.pdbx_strand_id
1 'polypeptide(L)'
;MAKYQSFQNIMDNQMVVPTKLLESFHQLKLNETEVVVLLQIHRFRTEGNGFPTPEQLAAHLSITAQECSRVLRSLIQKRMLTIEQNQNEARVLNEYYSLEPLWEKLFAVTPKSQTNDRSYDENIFPLFEQEFGRPLSPFEIETINIWLDEEEQSPALIKAALREAVLMSKLNFKYIDRILREWKRKGVKTVEQAREQGKQFRQGQQAPKTQKQENKKRDISLYYNWLEEDS
;
A
#
# COMPACT_ATOMS: atom_id res chain seq x y z
N MET A 1 -9.82 -52.37 16.92
CA MET A 1 -8.68 -52.07 16.03
C MET A 1 -8.94 -50.71 15.41
N ALA A 2 -8.13 -49.70 15.72
CA ALA A 2 -8.27 -48.38 15.13
C ALA A 2 -7.99 -48.49 13.62
N LYS A 3 -8.98 -48.16 12.78
CA LYS A 3 -8.77 -48.02 11.33
C LYS A 3 -7.79 -46.86 11.16
N TYR A 4 -6.53 -47.16 10.87
CA TYR A 4 -5.58 -46.15 10.39
C TYR A 4 -6.21 -45.51 9.16
N GLN A 5 -6.66 -44.26 9.28
CA GLN A 5 -6.99 -43.48 8.10
C GLN A 5 -5.70 -43.34 7.31
N SER A 6 -5.72 -43.77 6.05
CA SER A 6 -4.59 -43.58 5.15
C SER A 6 -4.27 -42.09 5.12
N PHE A 7 -3.00 -41.72 5.30
CA PHE A 7 -2.56 -40.33 5.17
C PHE A 7 -2.96 -39.73 3.81
N GLN A 8 -3.20 -40.58 2.80
CA GLN A 8 -3.77 -40.20 1.52
C GLN A 8 -5.13 -39.49 1.66
N ASN A 9 -6.03 -40.00 2.50
CA ASN A 9 -7.35 -39.38 2.71
C ASN A 9 -7.24 -37.99 3.37
N ILE A 10 -6.18 -37.74 4.13
CA ILE A 10 -5.92 -36.43 4.74
C ILE A 10 -5.45 -35.44 3.67
N MET A 11 -4.65 -35.91 2.71
CA MET A 11 -4.20 -35.11 1.57
C MET A 11 -5.34 -34.82 0.60
N ASP A 12 -6.28 -35.74 0.44
CA ASP A 12 -7.42 -35.59 -0.45
C ASP A 12 -8.54 -34.71 0.16
N ASN A 13 -8.64 -34.66 1.49
CA ASN A 13 -9.65 -33.88 2.20
C ASN A 13 -9.14 -32.49 2.64
N GLN A 14 -8.74 -31.67 1.67
CA GLN A 14 -8.24 -30.31 1.89
C GLN A 14 -9.28 -29.26 1.49
N MET A 15 -9.29 -28.15 2.24
CA MET A 15 -10.09 -26.98 1.93
C MET A 15 -9.21 -25.92 1.28
N VAL A 16 -9.61 -25.44 0.10
CA VAL A 16 -8.90 -24.37 -0.61
C VAL A 16 -9.59 -23.05 -0.31
N VAL A 17 -8.83 -22.09 0.18
CA VAL A 17 -9.32 -20.71 0.40
C VAL A 17 -8.31 -19.69 -0.11
N PRO A 18 -8.76 -18.54 -0.64
CA PRO A 18 -7.83 -17.52 -1.08
C PRO A 18 -7.00 -16.96 0.07
N THR A 19 -5.67 -16.92 -0.09
CA THR A 19 -4.74 -16.42 0.95
C THR A 19 -5.05 -14.98 1.36
N LYS A 20 -5.52 -14.18 0.39
CA LYS A 20 -5.95 -12.80 0.61
C LYS A 20 -6.97 -12.67 1.75
N LEU A 21 -7.85 -13.66 1.95
CA LEU A 21 -8.79 -13.64 3.08
C LEU A 21 -8.04 -13.63 4.42
N LEU A 22 -7.03 -14.48 4.56
CA LEU A 22 -6.24 -14.60 5.79
C LEU A 22 -5.32 -13.39 6.00
N GLU A 23 -4.87 -12.77 4.91
CA GLU A 23 -3.99 -11.60 4.94
C GLU A 23 -4.72 -10.29 5.27
N SER A 24 -6.00 -10.14 4.87
CA SER A 24 -6.69 -8.84 4.92
C SER A 24 -8.09 -8.85 5.54
N PHE A 25 -8.54 -9.93 6.21
CA PHE A 25 -9.85 -9.94 6.87
C PHE A 25 -10.04 -8.81 7.89
N HIS A 26 -8.98 -8.39 8.59
CA HIS A 26 -9.02 -7.27 9.51
C HIS A 26 -9.40 -5.94 8.82
N GLN A 27 -8.98 -5.74 7.57
CA GLN A 27 -9.33 -4.55 6.77
C GLN A 27 -10.82 -4.53 6.42
N LEU A 28 -11.45 -5.71 6.34
CA LEU A 28 -12.89 -5.88 6.17
C LEU A 28 -13.69 -5.79 7.48
N LYS A 29 -13.04 -5.42 8.60
CA LYS A 29 -13.62 -5.36 9.95
C LYS A 29 -14.20 -6.71 10.41
N LEU A 30 -13.57 -7.81 9.97
CA LEU A 30 -13.85 -9.15 10.45
C LEU A 30 -12.91 -9.48 11.61
N ASN A 31 -13.41 -10.27 12.56
CA ASN A 31 -12.58 -10.90 13.59
C ASN A 31 -12.31 -12.38 13.23
N GLU A 32 -11.43 -13.01 14.00
CA GLU A 32 -10.98 -14.39 13.80
C GLU A 32 -12.15 -15.38 13.91
N THR A 33 -13.08 -15.14 14.85
CA THR A 33 -14.25 -16.01 15.05
C THR A 33 -15.18 -15.97 13.84
N GLU A 34 -15.43 -14.78 13.30
CA GLU A 34 -16.20 -14.54 12.08
C GLU A 34 -15.56 -15.23 10.87
N VAL A 35 -14.25 -15.11 10.72
CA VAL A 35 -13.51 -15.80 9.64
C VAL A 35 -13.64 -17.31 9.77
N VAL A 36 -13.43 -17.88 10.96
CA VAL A 36 -13.56 -19.32 11.16
C VAL A 36 -14.99 -19.79 10.87
N VAL A 37 -16.03 -19.02 11.22
CA VAL A 37 -17.42 -19.32 10.83
C VAL A 37 -17.58 -19.33 9.30
N LEU A 38 -17.04 -18.36 8.58
CA LEU A 38 -17.08 -18.32 7.11
C LEU A 38 -16.35 -19.53 6.49
N LEU A 39 -15.22 -19.94 7.06
CA LEU A 39 -14.48 -21.14 6.64
C LEU A 39 -15.31 -22.41 6.87
N GLN A 40 -16.00 -22.55 8.02
CA GLN A 40 -16.86 -23.70 8.27
C GLN A 40 -18.05 -23.73 7.32
N ILE A 41 -18.67 -22.59 7.01
CA ILE A 41 -19.74 -22.52 5.99
C ILE A 41 -19.21 -22.99 4.64
N HIS A 42 -18.01 -22.57 4.24
CA HIS A 42 -17.39 -23.02 3.01
C HIS A 42 -17.15 -24.54 3.00
N ARG A 43 -16.62 -25.09 4.10
CA ARG A 43 -16.43 -26.54 4.29
C ARG A 43 -17.74 -27.32 4.15
N PHE A 44 -18.80 -26.91 4.87
CA PHE A 44 -20.12 -27.55 4.79
C PHE A 44 -20.68 -27.52 3.36
N ARG A 45 -20.47 -26.40 2.63
CA ARG A 45 -20.89 -26.29 1.24
C ARG A 45 -20.18 -27.29 0.34
N THR A 46 -18.87 -27.51 0.54
CA THR A 46 -18.12 -28.54 -0.22
C THR A 46 -18.57 -29.97 0.10
N GLU A 47 -19.13 -30.18 1.30
CA GLU A 47 -19.73 -31.46 1.73
C GLU A 47 -21.19 -31.63 1.26
N GLY A 48 -21.75 -30.66 0.53
CA GLY A 48 -23.13 -30.69 0.02
C GLY A 48 -24.19 -30.11 0.96
N ASN A 49 -23.80 -29.60 2.14
CA ASN A 49 -24.68 -28.88 3.04
C ASN A 49 -24.56 -27.35 2.81
N GLY A 50 -25.44 -26.80 1.98
CA GLY A 50 -25.44 -25.36 1.66
C GLY A 50 -25.97 -24.45 2.77
N PHE A 51 -26.67 -24.99 3.78
CA PHE A 51 -27.33 -24.21 4.82
C PHE A 51 -27.20 -24.86 6.20
N PRO A 52 -25.96 -24.97 6.73
CA PRO A 52 -25.73 -25.56 8.04
C PRO A 52 -26.41 -24.75 9.15
N THR A 53 -27.01 -25.44 10.12
CA THR A 53 -27.63 -24.76 11.27
C THR A 53 -26.56 -24.21 12.23
N PRO A 54 -26.89 -23.23 13.08
CA PRO A 54 -25.96 -22.73 14.08
C PRO A 54 -25.42 -23.83 15.02
N GLU A 55 -26.22 -24.86 15.31
CA GLU A 55 -25.79 -26.02 16.10
C GLU A 55 -24.75 -26.87 15.36
N GLN A 56 -24.95 -27.10 14.05
CA GLN A 56 -24.00 -27.83 13.22
C GLN A 56 -22.66 -27.08 13.10
N LEU A 57 -22.71 -25.75 12.97
CA LEU A 57 -21.51 -24.92 12.94
C LEU A 57 -20.82 -24.91 14.31
N ALA A 58 -21.56 -24.64 15.39
CA ALA A 58 -21.02 -24.56 16.75
C ALA A 58 -20.38 -25.88 17.22
N ALA A 59 -20.83 -27.04 16.73
CA ALA A 59 -20.20 -28.33 17.02
C ALA A 59 -18.71 -28.41 16.61
N HIS A 60 -18.25 -27.52 15.72
CA HIS A 60 -16.86 -27.45 15.26
C HIS A 60 -16.17 -26.13 15.64
N LEU A 61 -16.76 -25.36 16.57
CA LEU A 61 -16.25 -24.06 17.01
C LEU A 61 -16.11 -24.04 18.53
N SER A 62 -15.36 -23.08 19.05
CA SER A 62 -15.24 -22.84 20.49
C SER A 62 -16.40 -22.01 21.08
N ILE A 63 -17.37 -21.63 20.26
CA ILE A 63 -18.51 -20.77 20.63
C ILE A 63 -19.81 -21.59 20.70
N THR A 64 -20.78 -21.09 21.46
CA THR A 64 -22.10 -21.70 21.58
C THR A 64 -22.95 -21.50 20.32
N ALA A 65 -24.02 -22.28 20.15
CA ALA A 65 -24.97 -22.12 19.05
C ALA A 65 -25.64 -20.73 19.06
N GLN A 66 -25.90 -20.18 20.25
CA GLN A 66 -26.45 -18.83 20.42
C GLN A 66 -25.46 -17.75 19.98
N GLU A 67 -24.18 -17.89 20.31
CA GLU A 67 -23.12 -16.99 19.84
C GLU A 67 -22.89 -17.13 18.34
N CYS A 68 -22.87 -18.37 17.81
CA CYS A 68 -22.79 -18.63 16.38
C CYS A 68 -23.93 -17.92 15.63
N SER A 69 -25.16 -18.00 16.15
CA SER A 69 -26.31 -17.27 15.61
C SER A 69 -26.10 -15.75 15.59
N ARG A 70 -25.45 -15.18 16.62
CA ARG A 70 -25.10 -13.75 16.65
C ARG A 70 -24.04 -13.40 15.61
N VAL A 71 -23.02 -14.25 15.46
CA VAL A 71 -21.97 -14.11 14.44
C VAL A 71 -22.57 -14.14 13.04
N LEU A 72 -23.43 -15.11 12.73
CA LEU A 72 -24.13 -15.21 11.44
C LEU A 72 -24.94 -13.94 11.14
N ARG A 73 -25.70 -13.44 12.13
CA ARG A 73 -26.44 -12.17 11.97
C ARG A 73 -25.51 -11.00 11.71
N SER A 74 -24.38 -10.92 12.42
CA SER A 74 -23.39 -9.85 12.20
C SER A 74 -22.79 -9.92 10.80
N LEU A 75 -22.43 -11.11 10.31
CA LEU A 75 -21.90 -11.33 8.97
C LEU A 75 -22.90 -10.90 7.88
N ILE A 76 -24.19 -11.19 8.07
CA ILE A 76 -25.25 -10.75 7.15
C ILE A 76 -25.40 -9.22 7.18
N GLN A 77 -25.44 -8.60 8.36
CA GLN A 77 -25.51 -7.15 8.50
C GLN A 77 -24.30 -6.42 7.89
N LYS A 78 -23.10 -6.99 8.06
CA LYS A 78 -21.86 -6.51 7.44
C LYS A 78 -21.83 -6.75 5.93
N ARG A 79 -22.82 -7.43 5.34
CA ARG A 79 -22.85 -7.89 3.94
C ARG A 79 -21.61 -8.69 3.56
N MET A 80 -21.23 -9.64 4.41
CA MET A 80 -20.17 -10.62 4.14
C MET A 80 -20.75 -12.01 3.85
N LEU A 81 -22.02 -12.20 4.19
CA LEU A 81 -22.78 -13.42 3.99
C LEU A 81 -24.18 -13.03 3.53
N THR A 82 -24.74 -13.76 2.57
CA THR A 82 -26.13 -13.61 2.13
C THR A 82 -26.83 -14.97 2.13
N ILE A 83 -28.14 -14.95 2.28
CA ILE A 83 -28.99 -16.14 2.17
C ILE A 83 -29.68 -16.06 0.82
N GLU A 84 -29.40 -17.03 -0.04
CA GLU A 84 -30.02 -17.16 -1.36
C GLU A 84 -31.00 -18.33 -1.35
N GLN A 85 -31.97 -18.28 -2.26
CA GLN A 85 -33.01 -19.28 -2.42
C GLN A 85 -32.98 -19.82 -3.85
N ASN A 86 -33.05 -21.14 -3.99
CA ASN A 86 -33.25 -21.79 -5.28
C ASN A 86 -34.48 -22.72 -5.20
N GLN A 87 -35.19 -22.84 -6.33
CA GLN A 87 -36.25 -23.83 -6.51
C GLN A 87 -35.68 -25.06 -7.19
N ASN A 88 -35.74 -26.20 -6.50
CA ASN A 88 -35.43 -27.47 -7.15
C ASN A 88 -36.55 -27.87 -8.12
N GLU A 89 -36.28 -28.83 -8.99
CA GLU A 89 -37.24 -29.40 -9.96
C GLU A 89 -38.56 -29.86 -9.29
N ALA A 90 -38.51 -30.21 -8.01
CA ALA A 90 -39.67 -30.58 -7.18
C ALA A 90 -40.46 -29.39 -6.57
N ARG A 91 -40.19 -28.14 -6.97
CA ARG A 91 -40.76 -26.88 -6.42
C ARG A 91 -40.52 -26.67 -4.91
N VAL A 92 -39.58 -27.38 -4.32
CA VAL A 92 -39.15 -27.14 -2.94
C VAL A 92 -38.17 -25.97 -2.94
N LEU A 93 -38.44 -24.98 -2.09
CA LEU A 93 -37.54 -23.85 -1.85
C LEU A 93 -36.40 -24.31 -0.93
N ASN A 94 -35.18 -24.24 -1.45
CA ASN A 94 -33.97 -24.52 -0.68
C ASN A 94 -33.20 -23.22 -0.45
N GLU A 95 -32.87 -22.94 0.81
CA GLU A 95 -32.00 -21.85 1.21
C GLU A 95 -30.54 -22.32 1.24
N TYR A 96 -29.60 -21.42 0.96
CA TYR A 96 -28.17 -21.64 1.16
C TYR A 96 -27.43 -20.34 1.47
N TYR A 97 -26.28 -20.49 2.14
CA TYR A 97 -25.37 -19.40 2.38
C TYR A 97 -24.50 -19.12 1.15
N SER A 98 -24.45 -17.85 0.76
CA SER A 98 -23.60 -17.35 -0.31
C SER A 98 -22.53 -16.42 0.25
N LEU A 99 -21.28 -16.73 -0.11
CA LEU A 99 -20.08 -15.97 0.22
C LEU A 99 -19.70 -14.98 -0.89
N GLU A 100 -20.53 -14.84 -1.93
CA GLU A 100 -20.28 -13.89 -3.02
C GLU A 100 -20.00 -12.47 -2.52
N PRO A 101 -20.77 -11.90 -1.56
CA PRO A 101 -20.50 -10.55 -1.06
C PRO A 101 -19.14 -10.39 -0.38
N LEU A 102 -18.62 -11.46 0.23
CA LEU A 102 -17.27 -11.47 0.80
C LEU A 102 -16.23 -11.38 -0.32
N TRP A 103 -16.39 -12.20 -1.37
CA TRP A 103 -15.46 -12.23 -2.48
C TRP A 103 -15.50 -10.96 -3.31
N GLU A 104 -16.68 -10.40 -3.55
CA GLU A 104 -16.84 -9.10 -4.18
C GLU A 104 -16.10 -8.00 -3.43
N LYS A 105 -16.05 -8.03 -2.10
CA LYS A 105 -15.29 -7.05 -1.30
C LYS A 105 -13.80 -7.35 -1.26
N LEU A 106 -13.43 -8.62 -1.15
CA LEU A 106 -12.03 -9.05 -1.06
C LEU A 106 -11.31 -8.87 -2.41
N PHE A 107 -12.02 -9.11 -3.51
CA PHE A 107 -11.56 -9.00 -4.88
C PHE A 107 -12.25 -7.89 -5.65
N ALA A 108 -12.88 -6.95 -4.96
CA ALA A 108 -13.27 -5.68 -5.55
C ALA A 108 -12.02 -5.20 -6.28
N VAL A 109 -12.06 -5.28 -7.61
CA VAL A 109 -11.08 -4.63 -8.44
C VAL A 109 -11.31 -3.19 -8.08
N THR A 110 -10.46 -2.61 -7.24
CA THR A 110 -10.22 -1.19 -7.33
C THR A 110 -9.68 -1.02 -8.74
N PRO A 111 -10.44 -0.52 -9.74
CA PRO A 111 -9.75 0.33 -10.69
C PRO A 111 -9.02 1.34 -9.81
N LYS A 112 -7.74 1.58 -10.07
CA LYS A 112 -7.06 2.73 -9.51
C LYS A 112 -7.93 3.96 -9.80
N SER A 113 -8.82 4.35 -8.89
CA SER A 113 -9.68 5.53 -8.95
C SER A 113 -10.59 5.63 -7.72
N GLN A 114 -10.25 6.62 -6.89
CA GLN A 114 -11.19 7.54 -6.26
C GLN A 114 -12.07 6.98 -5.13
N THR A 115 -11.54 7.00 -3.90
CA THR A 115 -12.31 7.57 -2.78
C THR A 115 -11.49 8.67 -2.12
N ASN A 116 -12.02 9.89 -2.23
CA ASN A 116 -11.57 11.04 -1.48
C ASN A 116 -11.86 10.80 0.01
N ASP A 117 -10.86 10.43 0.80
CA ASP A 117 -10.66 11.04 2.11
C ASP A 117 -9.25 10.77 2.65
N ARG A 118 -8.45 11.84 2.68
CA ARG A 118 -7.40 12.11 3.66
C ARG A 118 -6.52 10.92 4.11
N SER A 119 -5.62 10.49 3.24
CA SER A 119 -4.30 10.02 3.67
C SER A 119 -3.29 10.22 2.53
N TYR A 120 -2.46 11.26 2.65
CA TYR A 120 -1.33 11.51 1.76
C TYR A 120 -0.14 10.56 2.05
N ASP A 121 -0.41 9.40 2.66
CA ASP A 121 0.59 8.47 3.19
C ASP A 121 0.82 7.23 2.31
N GLU A 122 0.16 7.13 1.16
CA GLU A 122 0.48 6.04 0.24
C GLU A 122 1.87 6.26 -0.39
N ASN A 123 2.75 5.32 -0.01
CA ASN A 123 4.04 4.94 -0.56
C ASN A 123 4.80 6.04 -1.31
N ILE A 124 5.79 6.62 -0.64
CA ILE A 124 6.71 7.57 -1.24
C ILE A 124 7.67 6.91 -2.26
N PHE A 125 7.90 5.61 -2.15
CA PHE A 125 8.86 4.88 -2.97
C PHE A 125 8.52 4.87 -4.48
N PRO A 126 7.29 4.52 -4.92
CA PRO A 126 6.94 4.56 -6.34
C PRO A 126 7.07 5.94 -6.97
N LEU A 127 6.85 7.01 -6.18
CA LEU A 127 7.05 8.38 -6.67
C LEU A 127 8.52 8.66 -6.94
N PHE A 128 9.41 8.24 -6.03
CA PHE A 128 10.84 8.34 -6.27
C PHE A 128 11.26 7.48 -7.46
N GLU A 129 10.78 6.24 -7.59
CA GLU A 129 11.10 5.38 -8.74
C GLU A 129 10.65 6.00 -10.07
N GLN A 130 9.47 6.63 -10.09
CA GLN A 130 8.95 7.32 -11.26
C GLN A 130 9.82 8.52 -11.65
N GLU A 131 10.17 9.39 -10.71
CA GLU A 131 10.99 10.58 -11.00
C GLU A 131 12.43 10.20 -11.39
N PHE A 132 12.99 9.16 -10.78
CA PHE A 132 14.33 8.67 -11.08
C PHE A 132 14.38 7.77 -12.33
N GLY A 133 13.23 7.29 -12.82
CA GLY A 133 13.13 6.43 -14.00
C GLY A 133 13.76 5.04 -13.82
N ARG A 134 13.94 4.61 -12.57
CA ARG A 134 14.54 3.31 -12.22
C ARG A 134 14.05 2.85 -10.84
N PRO A 135 14.06 1.54 -10.54
CA PRO A 135 13.80 1.05 -9.19
C PRO A 135 14.85 1.60 -8.20
N LEU A 136 14.42 1.80 -6.96
CA LEU A 136 15.31 2.26 -5.90
C LEU A 136 16.25 1.15 -5.44
N SER A 137 17.49 1.53 -5.15
CA SER A 137 18.45 0.68 -4.45
C SER A 137 18.04 0.47 -2.99
N PRO A 138 18.40 -0.66 -2.35
CA PRO A 138 18.19 -0.86 -0.91
C PRO A 138 18.71 0.29 -0.04
N PHE A 139 19.87 0.88 -0.38
CA PHE A 139 20.42 2.05 0.32
C PHE A 139 19.57 3.31 0.15
N GLU A 140 18.92 3.47 -1.00
CA GLU A 140 18.04 4.61 -1.29
C GLU A 140 16.71 4.48 -0.52
N ILE A 141 16.19 3.25 -0.40
CA ILE A 141 15.04 2.93 0.44
C ILE A 141 15.35 3.22 1.92
N GLU A 142 16.51 2.78 2.40
CA GLU A 142 16.98 3.05 3.77
C GLU A 142 17.09 4.57 4.04
N THR A 143 17.62 5.33 3.08
CA THR A 143 17.70 6.79 3.19
C THR A 143 16.32 7.44 3.36
N ILE A 144 15.32 6.95 2.63
CA ILE A 144 13.93 7.44 2.75
C ILE A 144 13.35 7.07 4.13
N ASN A 145 13.61 5.86 4.62
CA ASN A 145 13.17 5.44 5.95
C ASN A 145 13.79 6.29 7.05
N ILE A 146 15.07 6.66 6.94
CA ILE A 146 15.72 7.58 7.91
C ILE A 146 14.98 8.92 7.97
N TRP A 147 14.56 9.48 6.83
CA TRP A 147 13.79 10.73 6.82
C TRP A 147 12.42 10.59 7.50
N LEU A 148 11.78 9.43 7.35
CA LEU A 148 10.46 9.14 7.90
C LEU A 148 10.51 8.85 9.40
N ASP A 149 11.42 7.96 9.81
CA ASP A 149 11.42 7.35 11.15
C ASP A 149 12.34 8.10 12.11
N GLU A 150 13.57 8.43 11.70
CA GLU A 150 14.55 9.08 12.58
C GLU A 150 14.42 10.61 12.57
N GLU A 151 14.18 11.20 11.39
CA GLU A 151 14.08 12.65 11.26
C GLU A 151 12.65 13.18 11.40
N GLU A 152 11.66 12.28 11.58
CA GLU A 152 10.21 12.52 11.70
C GLU A 152 9.68 13.51 10.65
N GLN A 153 10.23 13.47 9.43
CA GLN A 153 9.77 14.34 8.35
C GLN A 153 8.44 13.83 7.81
N SER A 154 7.46 14.72 7.70
CA SER A 154 6.17 14.33 7.13
C SER A 154 6.37 13.85 5.67
N PRO A 155 5.69 12.76 5.24
CA PRO A 155 5.78 12.27 3.86
C PRO A 155 5.45 13.36 2.82
N ALA A 156 4.55 14.28 3.19
CA ALA A 156 4.19 15.42 2.37
C ALA A 156 5.35 16.41 2.13
N LEU A 157 6.22 16.62 3.11
CA LEU A 157 7.44 17.43 2.96
C LEU A 157 8.47 16.73 2.10
N ILE A 158 8.69 15.42 2.28
CA ILE A 158 9.63 14.66 1.44
C ILE A 158 9.19 14.66 -0.03
N LYS A 159 7.89 14.49 -0.30
CA LYS A 159 7.30 14.64 -1.65
C LYS A 159 7.52 16.05 -2.23
N ALA A 160 7.42 17.09 -1.39
CA ALA A 160 7.68 18.47 -1.82
C ALA A 160 9.16 18.70 -2.14
N ALA A 161 10.08 18.15 -1.34
CA ALA A 161 11.52 18.24 -1.57
C ALA A 161 11.94 17.51 -2.85
N LEU A 162 11.35 16.34 -3.13
CA LEU A 162 11.55 15.62 -4.39
C LEU A 162 11.14 16.48 -5.59
N ARG A 163 9.95 17.09 -5.55
CA ARG A 163 9.48 17.98 -6.63
C ARG A 163 10.41 19.17 -6.85
N GLU A 164 10.92 19.76 -5.78
CA GLU A 164 11.90 20.84 -5.88
C GLU A 164 13.22 20.38 -6.52
N ALA A 165 13.69 19.17 -6.20
CA ALA A 165 14.87 18.59 -6.84
C ALA A 165 14.68 18.38 -8.36
N VAL A 166 13.49 17.93 -8.77
CA VAL A 166 13.10 17.80 -10.19
C VAL A 166 13.06 19.17 -10.87
N LEU A 167 12.40 20.16 -10.27
CA LEU A 167 12.29 21.52 -10.82
C LEU A 167 13.66 22.21 -10.98
N MET A 168 14.60 21.92 -10.10
CA MET A 168 15.97 22.45 -10.16
C MET A 168 16.90 21.63 -11.07
N SER A 169 16.38 20.60 -11.74
CA SER A 169 17.16 19.63 -12.53
C SER A 169 18.34 19.02 -11.76
N LYS A 170 18.20 18.88 -10.44
CA LYS A 170 19.21 18.33 -9.52
C LYS A 170 18.63 17.15 -8.75
N LEU A 171 18.20 16.15 -9.49
CA LEU A 171 17.58 14.95 -8.94
C LEU A 171 18.64 13.99 -8.37
N ASN A 172 18.93 14.12 -7.08
CA ASN A 172 19.73 13.14 -6.33
C ASN A 172 19.39 13.19 -4.82
N PHE A 173 19.59 12.06 -4.13
CA PHE A 173 19.26 11.92 -2.71
C PHE A 173 19.99 12.93 -1.81
N LYS A 174 21.28 13.25 -2.08
CA LYS A 174 22.04 14.25 -1.31
C LYS A 174 21.45 15.65 -1.40
N TYR A 175 20.87 15.99 -2.54
CA TYR A 175 20.25 17.29 -2.77
C TYR A 175 18.89 17.38 -2.07
N ILE A 176 18.08 16.31 -2.15
CA ILE A 176 16.80 16.21 -1.45
C ILE A 176 17.02 16.28 0.08
N ASP A 177 18.01 15.55 0.58
CA ASP A 177 18.44 15.58 1.98
C ASP A 177 18.79 17.00 2.45
N ARG A 178 19.56 17.75 1.65
CA ARG A 178 19.91 19.14 1.95
C ARG A 178 18.68 20.05 2.04
N ILE A 179 17.70 19.86 1.16
CA ILE A 179 16.44 20.63 1.18
C ILE A 179 15.68 20.33 2.48
N LEU A 180 15.55 19.05 2.84
CA LEU A 180 14.85 18.63 4.05
C LEU A 180 15.50 19.18 5.32
N ARG A 181 16.84 19.10 5.44
CA ARG A 181 17.57 19.68 6.58
C ARG A 181 17.40 21.19 6.67
N GLU A 182 17.42 21.90 5.54
CA GLU A 182 17.20 23.34 5.51
C GLU A 182 15.79 23.71 5.97
N TRP A 183 14.78 22.97 5.52
CA TRP A 183 13.38 23.15 5.93
C TRP A 183 13.18 22.84 7.41
N LYS A 184 13.80 21.77 7.92
CA LYS A 184 13.80 21.44 9.36
C LYS A 184 14.41 22.56 10.19
N ARG A 185 15.57 23.11 9.77
CA ARG A 185 16.24 24.25 10.45
C ARG A 185 15.38 25.51 10.45
N LYS A 186 14.62 25.75 9.37
CA LYS A 186 13.72 26.91 9.24
C LYS A 186 12.34 26.70 9.88
N GLY A 187 12.11 25.54 10.50
CA GLY A 187 10.83 25.23 11.17
C GLY A 187 9.66 25.04 10.21
N VAL A 188 9.92 24.67 8.96
CA VAL A 188 8.89 24.43 7.94
C VAL A 188 8.16 23.13 8.27
N LYS A 189 6.86 23.23 8.59
CA LYS A 189 6.04 22.07 8.97
C LYS A 189 4.93 21.75 7.97
N THR A 190 4.60 22.67 7.08
CA THR A 190 3.51 22.51 6.11
C THR A 190 4.03 22.53 4.67
N VAL A 191 3.32 21.85 3.76
CA VAL A 191 3.63 21.84 2.32
C VAL A 191 3.56 23.24 1.71
N GLU A 192 2.67 24.10 2.22
CA GLU A 192 2.53 25.48 1.77
C GLU A 192 3.78 26.31 2.10
N GLN A 193 4.29 26.19 3.33
CA GLN A 193 5.53 26.83 3.74
C GLN A 193 6.73 26.32 2.92
N ALA A 194 6.77 25.01 2.63
CA ALA A 194 7.81 24.42 1.79
C ALA A 194 7.79 24.98 0.35
N ARG A 195 6.61 25.14 -0.25
CA ARG A 195 6.44 25.77 -1.57
C ARG A 195 6.90 27.23 -1.58
N GLU A 196 6.58 27.97 -0.52
CA GLU A 196 6.98 29.37 -0.40
C GLU A 196 8.50 29.52 -0.28
N GLN A 197 9.14 28.66 0.53
CA GLN A 197 10.60 28.59 0.61
C GLN A 197 11.24 28.20 -0.72
N GLY A 198 10.65 27.25 -1.46
CA GLY A 198 11.11 26.88 -2.81
C GLY A 198 11.01 28.04 -3.80
N LYS A 199 9.93 28.83 -3.76
CA LYS A 199 9.77 30.05 -4.58
C LYS A 199 10.81 31.11 -4.24
N GLN A 200 11.02 31.40 -2.94
CA GLN A 200 12.01 32.38 -2.49
C GLN A 200 13.43 31.98 -2.88
N PHE A 201 13.75 30.68 -2.78
CA PHE A 201 15.05 30.15 -3.20
C PHE A 201 15.27 30.28 -4.72
N ARG A 202 14.24 30.02 -5.54
CA ARG A 202 14.29 30.23 -7.00
C ARG A 202 14.42 31.71 -7.37
N GLN A 203 13.65 32.58 -6.72
CA GLN A 203 13.69 34.03 -6.97
C GLN A 203 15.02 34.65 -6.54
N GLY A 204 15.62 34.18 -5.43
CA GLY A 204 16.97 34.58 -5.01
C GLY A 204 18.10 34.11 -5.94
N GLN A 205 17.85 33.10 -6.78
CA GLN A 205 18.78 32.66 -7.84
C GLN A 205 18.51 33.34 -9.20
N GLN A 206 17.33 33.92 -9.42
CA GLN A 206 16.92 34.59 -10.66
C GLN A 206 16.78 36.11 -10.48
N ALA A 207 17.88 36.81 -10.11
CA ALA A 207 18.30 38.16 -10.59
C ALA A 207 19.21 38.90 -9.57
N PRO A 208 20.19 39.73 -10.00
CA PRO A 208 21.04 39.59 -11.19
C PRO A 208 22.55 39.81 -10.87
N LYS A 209 23.45 39.17 -11.62
CA LYS A 209 24.79 39.73 -11.86
C LYS A 209 24.92 40.12 -13.32
N THR A 210 24.35 41.28 -13.64
CA THR A 210 24.78 42.09 -14.78
C THR A 210 25.77 43.10 -14.24
N GLN A 211 27.06 42.80 -14.32
CA GLN A 211 28.08 43.83 -14.52
C GLN A 211 28.79 43.49 -15.82
N LYS A 212 28.36 44.20 -16.88
CA LYS A 212 29.16 44.42 -18.07
C LYS A 212 30.44 45.13 -17.64
N GLN A 213 31.58 44.52 -17.90
CA GLN A 213 32.80 45.26 -18.23
C GLN A 213 33.20 44.90 -19.65
N GLU A 214 33.67 45.93 -20.34
CA GLU A 214 33.71 46.07 -21.78
C GLU A 214 34.78 45.19 -22.46
N ASN A 215 34.40 44.75 -23.66
CA ASN A 215 35.21 44.54 -24.84
C ASN A 215 36.72 44.85 -24.74
N LYS A 216 37.55 43.81 -24.90
CA LYS A 216 38.79 43.92 -25.69
C LYS A 216 39.04 42.60 -26.40
N LYS A 217 38.87 42.60 -27.73
CA LYS A 217 39.50 41.61 -28.61
C LYS A 217 40.98 41.50 -28.22
N ARG A 218 41.45 40.30 -27.91
CA ARG A 218 42.87 39.98 -27.86
C ARG A 218 43.13 38.65 -28.53
N ASP A 219 44.23 38.67 -29.24
CA ASP A 219 44.60 37.81 -30.34
C ASP A 219 44.75 36.33 -30.00
N ILE A 220 44.55 35.56 -31.06
CA ILE A 220 44.99 34.18 -31.20
C ILE A 220 46.52 34.22 -31.36
N SER A 221 47.23 34.15 -30.25
CA SER A 221 48.65 33.76 -30.22
C SER A 221 48.94 33.41 -28.77
N LEU A 222 49.16 32.11 -28.52
CA LEU A 222 49.81 31.47 -27.37
C LEU A 222 49.22 30.05 -27.21
N TYR A 223 49.45 29.24 -28.25
CA TYR A 223 49.49 27.79 -28.11
C TYR A 223 50.93 27.42 -27.69
N TYR A 224 51.05 26.42 -26.80
CA TYR A 224 52.27 25.77 -26.30
C TYR A 224 53.10 26.52 -25.25
N ASN A 225 53.15 25.98 -24.02
CA ASN A 225 54.25 25.11 -23.57
C ASN A 225 54.09 24.81 -22.06
N TRP A 226 53.95 23.53 -21.65
CA TRP A 226 54.34 23.04 -20.31
C TRP A 226 54.24 21.50 -20.17
N LEU A 227 54.51 20.74 -21.24
CA LEU A 227 54.80 19.30 -21.18
C LEU A 227 56.27 19.05 -21.56
N GLU A 228 57.14 19.75 -20.83
CA GLU A 228 58.60 19.61 -20.70
C GLU A 228 58.82 20.27 -19.31
N GLU A 229 59.31 19.67 -18.22
CA GLU A 229 60.17 18.54 -17.94
C GLU A 229 59.83 18.03 -16.52
N ASP A 230 59.68 16.73 -16.31
CA ASP A 230 60.19 16.10 -15.08
C ASP A 230 61.47 15.38 -15.49
N SER A 231 62.53 15.64 -14.73
CA SER A 231 63.92 15.25 -14.95
C SER A 231 64.18 13.75 -14.90
#